data_AF-A0A1E1WFJ5-F1
#
_entry.id   AF-A0A1E1WFJ5-F1
#
_cell.length_a   1.000
_cell.length_b   1.000
_cell.length_c   1.000
_cell.angle_alpha   90.00
_cell.angle_beta   90.00
_cell.angle_gamma   90.00
#
_symmetry.space_group_name_H-M   'P 1'
#
loop_
_entity.id
_entity.type
_entity.pdbx_description
1 polymer ?
#
loop_
_entity_poly.entity_id
_entity_poly.type
_entity_poly.pdbx_seq_one_letter_code
_entity_poly.pdbx_strand_id
1 'polypeptide(L)'
;MALDLRLHSPAGAEPVVYTWPLTSGHGSDKHDGALEIVETIRWVCEDLPEMKSALEKNILCDFDTHSYDSMRALCDRFNRAIDSVVALEKGTSLPAQRLNKHPSRGLLKHILQQTYNQAVADPEKLNQYEPFSPEVYGETSYELVCQMIDQIEITADDVFVDLGSGVGQVVLQMAAATPCRVCLGVEKAEVPSKYAESMDTYFRTWMRWYGKKCGEYKLIKGDFLMDEHREKINAATIVFVNNFAFGPHVDHQLKERFADLKDGAKIVSSKSFCPLNFRITDRNLSDIGTIMHVSEMSPLKGSVSWTGKPVSYYLHIIDRTKLERYFQRLKNPKLKVSKRGAQNGCEDGEGSKRHLSAPPTRQPTPDLLNGNSNHSTGSLPERRRKVARQRAVRGENGRTRSRAVAKRRVARRSSDDSDEESSGTDEPP
;
A
#
# COMPACT_ATOMS: atom_id res chain seq x y z
N MET A 1 14.46 -8.48 -40.68
CA MET A 1 13.06 -8.16 -40.31
C MET A 1 12.98 -8.25 -38.80
N ALA A 2 12.08 -7.50 -38.15
CA ALA A 2 11.72 -7.83 -36.77
C ALA A 2 11.04 -9.22 -36.75
N LEU A 3 11.20 -9.95 -35.66
CA LEU A 3 10.51 -11.22 -35.41
C LEU A 3 9.53 -10.97 -34.26
N ASP A 4 8.28 -11.41 -34.39
CA ASP A 4 7.24 -11.14 -33.41
C ASP A 4 6.70 -12.43 -32.80
N LEU A 5 6.50 -12.40 -31.48
CA LEU A 5 5.69 -13.36 -30.73
C LEU A 5 4.30 -12.75 -30.48
N ARG A 6 3.27 -13.59 -30.38
CA ARG A 6 1.87 -13.13 -30.20
C ARG A 6 1.12 -13.99 -29.20
N LEU A 7 0.34 -13.36 -28.32
CA LEU A 7 -0.56 -14.05 -27.39
C LEU A 7 -2.03 -13.65 -27.66
N HIS A 8 -2.84 -14.63 -28.03
CA HIS A 8 -4.27 -14.48 -28.28
C HIS A 8 -5.04 -14.24 -26.98
N SER A 9 -6.01 -13.33 -26.99
CA SER A 9 -6.79 -12.98 -25.81
C SER A 9 -7.73 -14.12 -25.39
N PRO A 10 -7.72 -14.56 -24.12
CA PRO A 10 -8.75 -15.46 -23.58
C PRO A 10 -10.15 -14.83 -23.53
N ALA A 11 -10.29 -13.53 -23.82
CA ALA A 11 -11.56 -12.82 -23.89
C ALA A 11 -11.98 -12.46 -25.33
N GLY A 12 -11.19 -12.86 -26.35
CA GLY A 12 -11.46 -12.52 -27.75
C GLY A 12 -11.15 -11.06 -28.13
N ALA A 13 -10.33 -10.37 -27.35
CA ALA A 13 -9.74 -9.08 -27.73
C ALA A 13 -8.55 -9.26 -28.70
N GLU A 14 -8.04 -8.16 -29.26
CA GLU A 14 -6.86 -8.16 -30.12
C GLU A 14 -5.64 -8.85 -29.46
N PRO A 15 -4.85 -9.66 -30.18
CA PRO A 15 -3.64 -10.28 -29.64
C PRO A 15 -2.59 -9.25 -29.19
N VAL A 16 -1.92 -9.51 -28.08
CA VAL A 16 -0.73 -8.73 -27.68
C VAL A 16 0.47 -9.24 -28.49
N VAL A 17 1.29 -8.30 -28.97
CA VAL A 17 2.47 -8.56 -29.80
C VAL A 17 3.73 -8.20 -29.00
N TYR A 18 4.70 -9.11 -29.00
CA TYR A 18 6.01 -8.93 -28.38
C TYR A 18 7.10 -9.04 -29.45
N THR A 19 7.82 -7.96 -29.72
CA THR A 19 8.90 -7.97 -30.71
C THR A 19 10.19 -8.54 -30.12
N TRP A 20 10.92 -9.33 -30.91
CA TRP A 20 12.17 -9.99 -30.57
C TRP A 20 13.40 -9.20 -31.06
N PRO A 21 14.52 -9.13 -30.30
CA PRO A 21 14.75 -9.76 -29.00
C PRO A 21 13.84 -9.17 -27.91
N LEU A 22 13.28 -10.05 -27.08
CA LEU A 22 12.38 -9.64 -26.00
C LEU A 22 13.08 -8.65 -25.08
N THR A 23 12.34 -7.63 -24.65
CA THR A 23 12.87 -6.53 -23.86
C THR A 23 13.41 -7.04 -22.52
N SER A 24 14.72 -7.16 -22.44
CA SER A 24 15.48 -7.31 -21.21
C SER A 24 15.82 -5.93 -20.68
N GLY A 25 15.33 -5.57 -19.49
CA GLY A 25 15.48 -4.21 -18.95
C GLY A 25 16.93 -3.73 -18.85
N HIS A 26 17.15 -2.43 -19.04
CA HIS A 26 18.41 -1.77 -18.72
C HIS A 26 18.45 -1.41 -17.22
N GLY A 27 19.65 -1.39 -16.62
CA GLY A 27 19.85 -1.03 -15.22
C GLY A 27 19.66 -2.19 -14.23
N SER A 28 19.19 -1.87 -13.02
CA SER A 28 18.88 -2.83 -11.94
C SER A 28 17.56 -3.55 -12.16
N ASP A 29 16.57 -2.86 -12.72
CA ASP A 29 15.19 -3.33 -12.81
C ASP A 29 14.99 -4.12 -14.11
N LYS A 30 15.75 -5.22 -14.21
CA LYS A 30 15.72 -6.13 -15.34
C LYS A 30 14.44 -6.95 -15.35
N HIS A 31 13.38 -6.37 -15.91
CA HIS A 31 12.28 -7.16 -16.41
C HIS A 31 12.73 -8.05 -17.58
N ASP A 32 12.13 -9.23 -17.68
CA ASP A 32 12.38 -10.23 -18.72
C ASP A 32 11.06 -10.54 -19.44
N GLY A 33 10.94 -10.08 -20.70
CA GLY A 33 9.75 -10.31 -21.51
C GLY A 33 9.42 -11.78 -21.78
N ALA A 34 10.39 -12.71 -21.68
CA ALA A 34 10.12 -14.13 -21.81
C ALA A 34 9.47 -14.70 -20.55
N LEU A 35 9.92 -14.27 -19.36
CA LEU A 35 9.25 -14.58 -18.10
C LEU A 35 7.86 -13.94 -18.02
N GLU A 36 7.66 -12.74 -18.58
CA GLU A 36 6.33 -12.14 -18.69
C GLU A 36 5.37 -13.00 -19.52
N ILE A 37 5.80 -13.49 -20.69
CA ILE A 37 5.00 -14.38 -21.54
C ILE A 37 4.63 -15.66 -20.77
N VAL A 38 5.57 -16.26 -20.04
CA VAL A 38 5.36 -17.47 -19.24
C VAL A 38 4.36 -17.24 -18.11
N GLU A 39 4.51 -16.16 -17.33
CA GLU A 39 3.56 -15.80 -16.27
C GLU A 39 2.19 -15.40 -16.85
N THR A 40 2.15 -14.72 -17.99
CA THR A 40 0.90 -14.38 -18.70
C THR A 40 0.11 -15.64 -19.05
N ILE A 41 0.79 -16.64 -19.62
CA ILE A 41 0.20 -17.95 -19.93
C ILE A 41 -0.28 -18.64 -18.63
N ARG A 42 0.55 -18.67 -17.58
CA ARG A 42 0.18 -19.23 -16.26
C ARG A 42 -1.08 -18.58 -15.69
N TRP A 43 -1.18 -17.24 -15.70
CA TRP A 43 -2.34 -16.52 -15.17
C TRP A 43 -3.61 -16.75 -15.98
N VAL A 44 -3.52 -17.01 -17.29
CA VAL A 44 -4.66 -17.46 -18.09
C VAL A 44 -5.06 -18.90 -17.76
N CYS A 45 -4.10 -19.79 -17.46
CA CYS A 45 -4.39 -21.15 -16.98
C CYS A 45 -5.06 -21.16 -15.60
N GLU A 46 -4.66 -20.27 -14.68
CA GLU A 46 -5.32 -20.09 -13.36
C GLU A 46 -6.78 -19.62 -13.50
N ASP A 47 -7.08 -18.80 -14.51
CA ASP A 47 -8.43 -18.31 -14.82
C ASP A 47 -9.30 -19.32 -15.61
N LEU A 48 -8.72 -20.48 -15.99
CA LEU A 48 -9.36 -21.58 -16.71
C LEU A 48 -9.23 -22.91 -15.93
N PRO A 49 -9.77 -23.01 -14.70
CA PRO A 49 -9.47 -24.10 -13.76
C PRO A 49 -9.80 -25.50 -14.27
N GLU A 50 -10.85 -25.66 -15.08
CA GLU A 50 -11.23 -26.96 -15.67
C GLU A 50 -10.16 -27.51 -16.62
N MET A 51 -9.40 -26.63 -17.28
CA MET A 51 -8.39 -26.99 -18.27
C MET A 51 -6.96 -26.76 -17.78
N LYS A 52 -6.76 -26.03 -16.67
CA LYS A 52 -5.46 -25.69 -16.08
C LYS A 52 -4.43 -26.82 -16.16
N SER A 53 -4.73 -28.00 -15.63
CA SER A 53 -3.75 -29.10 -15.57
C SER A 53 -3.40 -29.69 -16.96
N ALA A 54 -4.27 -29.53 -17.95
CA ALA A 54 -3.98 -29.91 -19.33
C ALA A 54 -3.22 -28.78 -20.07
N LEU A 55 -3.57 -27.52 -19.83
CA LEU A 55 -2.91 -26.35 -20.41
C LEU A 55 -1.46 -26.25 -19.90
N GLU A 56 -1.23 -26.27 -18.59
CA GLU A 56 0.10 -26.19 -17.98
C GLU A 56 1.03 -27.30 -18.51
N LYS A 57 0.58 -28.56 -18.52
CA LYS A 57 1.41 -29.71 -18.95
C LYS A 57 1.72 -29.72 -20.45
N ASN A 58 0.82 -29.22 -21.29
CA ASN A 58 0.98 -29.26 -22.75
C ASN A 58 1.57 -27.96 -23.34
N ILE A 59 1.52 -26.84 -22.60
CA ILE A 59 2.00 -25.54 -23.05
C ILE A 59 3.33 -25.20 -22.38
N LEU A 60 3.41 -25.29 -21.04
CA LEU A 60 4.58 -24.89 -20.24
C LEU A 60 5.65 -25.99 -20.08
N CYS A 61 5.68 -26.96 -21.00
CA CYS A 61 6.74 -27.95 -21.12
C CYS A 61 7.86 -27.47 -22.06
N ASP A 62 9.10 -27.85 -21.75
CA ASP A 62 10.27 -27.86 -22.63
C ASP A 62 10.39 -26.61 -23.55
N PHE A 63 10.58 -25.45 -22.92
CA PHE A 63 10.84 -24.17 -23.60
C PHE A 63 12.13 -23.52 -23.09
N ASP A 64 12.76 -22.74 -23.96
CA ASP A 64 13.97 -21.96 -23.70
C ASP A 64 13.67 -20.47 -23.92
N THR A 65 13.80 -19.67 -22.85
CA THR A 65 13.54 -18.22 -22.86
C THR A 65 14.51 -17.43 -23.73
N HIS A 66 15.67 -18.00 -24.08
CA HIS A 66 16.68 -17.36 -24.94
C HIS A 66 16.53 -17.74 -26.42
N SER A 67 15.63 -18.66 -26.77
CA SER A 67 15.41 -19.12 -28.14
C SER A 67 14.08 -18.61 -28.71
N TYR A 68 14.16 -17.82 -29.79
CA TYR A 68 12.97 -17.32 -30.49
C TYR A 68 12.05 -18.45 -30.95
N ASP A 69 12.57 -19.49 -31.59
CA ASP A 69 11.74 -20.59 -32.10
C ASP A 69 11.10 -21.42 -30.97
N SER A 70 11.75 -21.49 -29.80
CA SER A 70 11.19 -22.13 -28.61
C SER A 70 10.06 -21.30 -27.99
N MET A 71 10.28 -20.00 -27.78
CA MET A 71 9.26 -19.06 -27.30
C MET A 71 8.10 -18.90 -28.29
N ARG A 72 8.37 -19.01 -29.59
CA ARG A 72 7.35 -19.06 -30.64
C ARG A 72 6.54 -20.35 -30.56
N ALA A 73 7.18 -21.51 -30.44
CA ALA A 73 6.48 -22.78 -30.27
C ALA A 73 5.59 -22.77 -29.01
N LEU A 74 6.06 -22.16 -27.91
CA LEU A 74 5.27 -21.92 -26.69
C LEU A 74 4.03 -21.05 -26.98
N CYS A 75 4.20 -19.89 -27.63
CA CYS A 75 3.08 -19.00 -28.01
C CYS A 75 2.09 -19.71 -28.95
N ASP A 76 2.58 -20.43 -29.97
CA ASP A 76 1.77 -21.16 -30.93
C ASP A 76 0.99 -22.32 -30.29
N ARG A 77 1.55 -22.97 -29.24
CA ARG A 77 0.82 -23.96 -28.40
C ARG A 77 -0.29 -23.28 -27.59
N PHE A 78 0.00 -22.14 -26.97
CA PHE A 78 -0.98 -21.35 -26.21
C PHE A 78 -2.14 -20.86 -27.09
N ASN A 79 -1.84 -20.19 -28.21
CA ASN A 79 -2.83 -19.60 -29.11
C ASN A 79 -3.82 -20.65 -29.61
N ARG A 80 -3.36 -21.82 -30.10
CA ARG A 80 -4.25 -22.92 -30.52
C ARG A 80 -5.16 -23.42 -29.40
N ALA A 81 -4.68 -23.47 -28.16
CA ALA A 81 -5.48 -23.86 -27.02
C ALA A 81 -6.55 -22.80 -26.70
N ILE A 82 -6.18 -21.52 -26.65
CA ILE A 82 -7.11 -20.41 -26.37
C ILE A 82 -8.15 -20.25 -27.49
N ASP A 83 -7.77 -20.36 -28.75
CA ASP A 83 -8.70 -20.36 -29.89
C ASP A 83 -9.73 -21.49 -29.77
N SER A 84 -9.29 -22.67 -29.32
CA SER A 84 -10.18 -23.82 -29.06
C SER A 84 -11.13 -23.57 -27.89
N VAL A 85 -10.67 -22.92 -26.81
CA VAL A 85 -11.50 -22.51 -25.66
C VAL A 85 -12.55 -21.49 -26.10
N VAL A 86 -12.14 -20.40 -26.76
CA VAL A 86 -13.03 -19.32 -27.20
C VAL A 86 -14.04 -19.84 -28.24
N ALA A 87 -13.67 -20.81 -29.08
CA ALA A 87 -14.59 -21.48 -29.98
C ALA A 87 -15.59 -22.40 -29.26
N LEU A 88 -15.15 -23.19 -28.28
CA LEU A 88 -15.99 -24.11 -27.50
C LEU A 88 -16.99 -23.38 -26.60
N GLU A 89 -16.56 -22.29 -25.97
CA GLU A 89 -17.43 -21.48 -25.11
C GLU A 89 -18.47 -20.66 -25.90
N LYS A 90 -18.30 -20.48 -27.22
CA LYS A 90 -19.11 -19.58 -28.05
C LYS A 90 -20.58 -20.02 -28.11
N GLY A 91 -21.48 -19.18 -27.60
CA GLY A 91 -22.91 -19.48 -27.51
C GLY A 91 -23.31 -20.29 -26.27
N THR A 92 -22.37 -20.57 -25.36
CA THR A 92 -22.63 -21.20 -24.06
C THR A 92 -22.70 -20.16 -22.93
N SER A 93 -23.04 -20.60 -21.71
CA SER A 93 -22.96 -19.79 -20.50
C SER A 93 -21.57 -19.77 -19.84
N LEU A 94 -20.61 -20.56 -20.33
CA LEU A 94 -19.27 -20.70 -19.73
C LEU A 94 -18.48 -19.37 -19.63
N PRO A 95 -18.47 -18.46 -20.63
CA PRO A 95 -17.74 -17.19 -20.53
C PRO A 95 -18.17 -16.34 -19.32
N ALA A 96 -19.45 -16.40 -18.94
CA ALA A 96 -20.01 -15.61 -17.84
C ALA A 96 -19.53 -16.05 -16.45
N GLN A 97 -18.79 -17.16 -16.34
CA GLN A 97 -18.13 -17.58 -15.11
C GLN A 97 -16.85 -16.77 -14.85
N ARG A 98 -16.06 -16.48 -15.90
CA ARG A 98 -14.72 -15.86 -15.82
C ARG A 98 -14.64 -14.43 -16.36
N LEU A 99 -15.38 -14.10 -17.42
CA LEU A 99 -15.41 -12.76 -18.04
C LEU A 99 -16.28 -11.79 -17.23
N ASN A 100 -15.99 -10.50 -17.35
CA ASN A 100 -16.66 -9.38 -16.66
C ASN A 100 -16.64 -9.50 -15.11
N LYS A 101 -15.79 -10.37 -14.56
CA LYS A 101 -15.48 -10.44 -13.13
C LYS A 101 -14.33 -9.49 -12.79
N HIS A 102 -14.24 -9.10 -11.52
CA HIS A 102 -13.03 -8.48 -10.99
C HIS A 102 -11.88 -9.52 -10.99
N PRO A 103 -10.61 -9.12 -11.23
CA PRO A 103 -9.47 -10.03 -11.23
C PRO A 103 -9.17 -10.57 -9.83
N SER A 104 -8.56 -11.76 -9.75
CA SER A 104 -7.98 -12.25 -8.49
C SER A 104 -6.79 -11.38 -8.06
N ARG A 105 -6.40 -11.40 -6.78
CA ARG A 105 -5.25 -10.59 -6.30
C ARG A 105 -3.94 -10.93 -7.02
N GLY A 106 -3.70 -12.20 -7.31
CA GLY A 106 -2.53 -12.63 -8.08
C GLY A 106 -2.54 -12.10 -9.51
N LEU A 107 -3.67 -12.30 -10.22
CA LEU A 107 -3.85 -11.79 -11.59
C LEU A 107 -3.75 -10.26 -11.65
N LEU A 108 -4.32 -9.54 -10.68
CA LEU A 108 -4.25 -8.08 -10.65
C LEU A 108 -2.83 -7.58 -10.38
N LYS A 109 -2.06 -8.25 -9.52
CA LYS A 109 -0.64 -7.93 -9.32
C LYS A 109 0.15 -8.10 -10.62
N HIS A 110 -0.09 -9.20 -11.35
CA HIS A 110 0.53 -9.45 -12.66
C HIS A 110 0.15 -8.37 -13.69
N ILE A 111 -1.14 -8.05 -13.84
CA ILE A 111 -1.64 -7.01 -14.77
C ILE A 111 -1.00 -5.64 -14.46
N LEU A 112 -0.88 -5.27 -13.18
CA LEU A 112 -0.24 -4.00 -12.79
C LEU A 112 1.26 -4.00 -13.09
N GLN A 113 1.95 -5.13 -12.90
CA GLN A 113 3.37 -5.25 -13.25
C GLN A 113 3.58 -5.15 -14.77
N GLN A 114 2.81 -5.87 -15.59
CA GLN A 114 2.84 -5.75 -17.06
C GLN A 114 2.59 -4.30 -17.52
N THR A 115 1.58 -3.66 -16.92
CA THR A 115 1.22 -2.26 -17.20
C THR A 115 2.41 -1.33 -16.88
N TYR A 116 3.04 -1.49 -15.71
CA TYR A 116 4.21 -0.70 -15.31
C TYR A 116 5.38 -0.90 -16.28
N ASN A 117 5.71 -2.16 -16.59
CA ASN A 117 6.83 -2.52 -17.48
C ASN A 117 6.68 -1.97 -18.91
N GLN A 118 5.44 -1.76 -19.38
CA GLN A 118 5.14 -1.18 -20.69
C GLN A 118 5.00 0.35 -20.64
N ALA A 119 4.56 0.93 -19.53
CA ALA A 119 4.34 2.36 -19.37
C ALA A 119 5.61 3.14 -18.97
N VAL A 120 6.42 2.61 -18.06
CA VAL A 120 7.54 3.31 -17.42
C VAL A 120 8.85 2.95 -18.14
N ALA A 121 9.07 3.62 -19.27
CA ALA A 121 10.24 3.38 -20.13
C ALA A 121 11.61 3.76 -19.48
N ASP A 122 11.60 4.56 -18.42
CA ASP A 122 12.80 4.96 -17.66
C ASP A 122 12.43 5.19 -16.18
N PRO A 123 12.60 4.17 -15.31
CA PRO A 123 12.35 4.28 -13.88
C PRO A 123 13.34 5.19 -13.14
N GLU A 124 14.55 5.45 -13.67
CA GLU A 124 15.50 6.34 -13.00
C GLU A 124 14.97 7.77 -12.95
N LYS A 125 14.21 8.20 -13.96
CA LYS A 125 13.52 9.50 -13.95
C LYS A 125 12.46 9.65 -12.84
N LEU A 126 11.88 8.57 -12.32
CA LEU A 126 10.98 8.66 -11.16
C LEU A 126 11.73 8.99 -9.86
N ASN A 127 13.03 8.69 -9.80
CA ASN A 127 13.89 9.00 -8.66
C ASN A 127 14.56 10.39 -8.76
N GLN A 128 14.27 11.16 -9.81
CA GLN A 128 14.84 12.50 -10.07
C GLN A 128 13.95 13.61 -9.49
N TYR A 129 13.93 13.69 -8.16
CA TYR A 129 13.21 14.70 -7.38
C TYR A 129 14.15 15.53 -6.49
N GLU A 130 13.75 16.73 -6.09
CA GLU A 130 14.50 17.48 -5.07
C GLU A 130 14.39 16.76 -3.71
N PRO A 131 15.51 16.49 -3.01
CA PRO A 131 15.46 15.86 -1.68
C PRO A 131 14.63 16.69 -0.70
N PHE A 132 13.74 16.02 0.04
CA PHE A 132 12.76 16.62 0.98
C PHE A 132 11.66 17.49 0.33
N SER A 133 11.50 17.44 -1.00
CA SER A 133 10.31 17.97 -1.67
C SER A 133 9.09 17.04 -1.51
N PRO A 134 7.87 17.50 -1.82
CA PRO A 134 6.69 16.64 -1.94
C PRO A 134 6.71 15.71 -3.17
N GLU A 135 7.66 15.90 -4.08
CA GLU A 135 7.75 15.18 -5.37
C GLU A 135 8.57 13.88 -5.27
N VAL A 136 8.96 13.52 -4.04
CA VAL A 136 9.68 12.28 -3.71
C VAL A 136 8.82 11.06 -4.01
N TYR A 137 9.11 10.39 -5.13
CA TYR A 137 8.46 9.14 -5.51
C TYR A 137 8.78 8.04 -4.49
N GLY A 138 7.74 7.45 -3.90
CA GLY A 138 7.84 6.36 -2.95
C GLY A 138 6.81 5.29 -3.27
N GLU A 139 7.27 4.16 -3.80
CA GLU A 139 6.37 3.09 -4.23
C GLU A 139 5.63 2.46 -3.04
N THR A 140 4.31 2.35 -3.20
CA THR A 140 3.44 1.67 -2.24
C THR A 140 3.26 0.22 -2.70
N SER A 141 3.74 -0.74 -1.92
CA SER A 141 3.66 -2.17 -2.31
C SER A 141 2.21 -2.63 -2.48
N TYR A 142 2.00 -3.47 -3.49
CA TYR A 142 0.71 -4.08 -3.84
C TYR A 142 0.02 -4.77 -2.63
N GLU A 143 0.82 -5.42 -1.79
CA GLU A 143 0.37 -6.11 -0.58
C GLU A 143 -0.21 -5.13 0.45
N LEU A 144 0.36 -3.93 0.55
CA LEU A 144 -0.06 -2.92 1.51
C LEU A 144 -1.42 -2.30 1.12
N VAL A 145 -1.64 -2.10 -0.18
CA VAL A 145 -2.95 -1.70 -0.71
C VAL A 145 -3.97 -2.83 -0.53
N CYS A 146 -3.58 -4.10 -0.68
CA CYS A 146 -4.44 -5.23 -0.31
C CYS A 146 -4.79 -5.22 1.18
N GLN A 147 -3.83 -4.97 2.07
CA GLN A 147 -4.06 -4.85 3.51
C GLN A 147 -5.00 -3.67 3.84
N MET A 148 -4.90 -2.56 3.12
CA MET A 148 -5.83 -1.44 3.24
C MET A 148 -7.25 -1.84 2.86
N ILE A 149 -7.42 -2.57 1.75
CA ILE A 149 -8.71 -3.12 1.31
C ILE A 149 -9.27 -4.14 2.31
N ASP A 150 -8.43 -4.95 2.97
CA ASP A 150 -8.86 -5.90 3.99
C ASP A 150 -9.27 -5.25 5.34
N GLN A 151 -8.72 -4.08 5.67
CA GLN A 151 -8.97 -3.39 6.94
C GLN A 151 -10.04 -2.29 6.84
N ILE A 152 -10.49 -1.95 5.63
CA ILE A 152 -11.52 -0.94 5.39
C ILE A 152 -12.72 -1.61 4.72
N GLU A 153 -13.91 -1.41 5.30
CA GLU A 153 -15.16 -1.71 4.59
C GLU A 153 -15.33 -0.69 3.45
N ILE A 154 -15.41 -1.19 2.21
CA ILE A 154 -15.50 -0.41 0.97
C ILE A 154 -16.79 -0.81 0.23
N THR A 155 -17.57 0.19 -0.15
CA THR A 155 -18.92 0.03 -0.73
C THR A 155 -19.00 0.61 -2.15
N ALA A 156 -20.15 0.43 -2.80
CA ALA A 156 -20.43 1.00 -4.13
C ALA A 156 -20.75 2.51 -4.11
N ASP A 157 -20.88 3.12 -2.93
CA ASP A 157 -21.07 4.57 -2.77
C ASP A 157 -19.74 5.31 -2.54
N ASP A 158 -18.72 4.59 -2.06
CA ASP A 158 -17.41 5.15 -1.68
C ASP A 158 -16.68 5.81 -2.86
N VAL A 159 -15.98 6.90 -2.53
CA VAL A 159 -15.11 7.66 -3.44
C VAL A 159 -13.69 7.54 -2.90
N PHE A 160 -12.82 6.92 -3.68
CA PHE A 160 -11.40 6.81 -3.37
C PHE A 160 -10.61 7.95 -4.04
N VAL A 161 -9.71 8.59 -3.30
CA VAL A 161 -8.79 9.61 -3.83
C VAL A 161 -7.37 9.38 -3.32
N ASP A 162 -6.41 9.32 -4.24
CA ASP A 162 -4.98 9.23 -4.01
C ASP A 162 -4.32 10.62 -4.25
N LEU A 163 -3.62 11.14 -3.25
CA LEU A 163 -3.01 12.48 -3.25
C LEU A 163 -1.49 12.36 -3.37
N GLY A 164 -0.95 12.74 -4.54
CA GLY A 164 0.43 12.41 -4.94
C GLY A 164 0.50 10.98 -5.49
N SER A 165 -0.39 10.67 -6.45
CA SER A 165 -0.61 9.29 -6.92
C SER A 165 0.53 8.71 -7.77
N GLY A 166 1.55 9.50 -8.09
CA GLY A 166 2.64 9.09 -8.96
C GLY A 166 2.14 8.59 -10.31
N VAL A 167 2.62 7.41 -10.73
CA VAL A 167 2.18 6.72 -11.95
C VAL A 167 0.75 6.14 -11.86
N GLY A 168 0.04 6.32 -10.74
CA GLY A 168 -1.36 5.94 -10.55
C GLY A 168 -1.61 4.50 -10.09
N GLN A 169 -0.56 3.73 -9.76
CA GLN A 169 -0.65 2.29 -9.45
C GLN A 169 -1.68 1.93 -8.37
N VAL A 170 -1.77 2.71 -7.29
CA VAL A 170 -2.74 2.49 -6.19
C VAL A 170 -4.18 2.70 -6.66
N VAL A 171 -4.42 3.72 -7.49
CA VAL A 171 -5.74 4.05 -8.06
C VAL A 171 -6.23 2.92 -8.97
N LEU A 172 -5.36 2.41 -9.84
CA LEU A 172 -5.65 1.28 -10.74
C LEU A 172 -5.96 0.00 -9.95
N GLN A 173 -5.16 -0.29 -8.91
CA GLN A 173 -5.41 -1.40 -8.00
C GLN A 173 -6.76 -1.27 -7.30
N MET A 174 -7.08 -0.11 -6.73
CA MET A 174 -8.35 0.14 -6.05
C MET A 174 -9.53 0.00 -7.02
N ALA A 175 -9.43 0.54 -8.23
CA ALA A 175 -10.48 0.44 -9.24
C ALA A 175 -10.76 -1.01 -9.69
N ALA A 176 -9.75 -1.87 -9.76
CA ALA A 176 -9.95 -3.28 -10.11
C ALA A 176 -10.30 -4.19 -8.93
N ALA A 177 -9.81 -3.90 -7.72
CA ALA A 177 -9.97 -4.77 -6.54
C ALA A 177 -11.22 -4.47 -5.70
N THR A 178 -11.88 -3.32 -5.88
CA THR A 178 -12.95 -2.84 -4.98
C THR A 178 -14.23 -2.44 -5.73
N PRO A 179 -15.38 -2.32 -5.05
CA PRO A 179 -16.62 -1.84 -5.65
C PRO A 179 -16.72 -0.30 -5.73
N CYS A 180 -15.69 0.47 -5.35
CA CYS A 180 -15.70 1.94 -5.31
C CYS A 180 -16.40 2.58 -6.50
N ARG A 181 -17.22 3.60 -6.23
CA ARG A 181 -17.99 4.33 -7.25
C ARG A 181 -17.09 4.99 -8.27
N VAL A 182 -16.01 5.61 -7.80
CA VAL A 182 -14.93 6.16 -8.61
C VAL A 182 -13.62 6.21 -7.81
N CYS A 183 -12.50 5.93 -8.48
CA CYS A 183 -11.16 6.07 -7.93
C CYS A 183 -10.41 7.23 -8.65
N LEU A 184 -9.93 8.22 -7.91
CA LEU A 184 -9.21 9.37 -8.46
C LEU A 184 -7.73 9.33 -8.03
N GLY A 185 -6.83 9.69 -8.94
CA GLY A 185 -5.45 10.03 -8.62
C GLY A 185 -5.15 11.48 -8.99
N VAL A 186 -4.47 12.21 -8.12
CA VAL A 186 -3.97 13.56 -8.40
C VAL A 186 -2.45 13.55 -8.26
N GLU A 187 -1.75 13.82 -9.36
CA GLU A 187 -0.28 13.92 -9.41
C GLU A 187 0.15 15.26 -10.01
N LYS A 188 1.15 15.90 -9.39
CA LYS A 188 1.64 17.22 -9.74
C LYS A 188 2.84 17.16 -10.70
N ALA A 189 3.74 16.20 -10.49
CA ALA A 189 5.01 16.15 -11.20
C ALA A 189 4.85 15.62 -12.64
N GLU A 190 5.53 16.28 -13.58
CA GLU A 190 5.41 16.04 -15.02
C GLU A 190 5.72 14.59 -15.43
N VAL A 191 6.83 14.04 -14.92
CA VAL A 191 7.32 12.70 -15.27
C VAL A 191 6.34 11.59 -14.84
N PRO A 192 5.97 11.45 -13.54
CA PRO A 192 5.03 10.42 -13.13
C PRO A 192 3.63 10.63 -13.74
N SER A 193 3.17 11.88 -13.88
CA SER A 193 1.89 12.16 -14.55
C SER A 193 1.90 11.75 -16.03
N LYS A 194 3.02 11.88 -16.74
CA LYS A 194 3.13 11.43 -18.14
C LYS A 194 3.17 9.91 -18.24
N TYR A 195 3.85 9.23 -17.31
CA TYR A 195 3.76 7.77 -17.23
C TYR A 195 2.35 7.29 -16.84
N ALA A 196 1.59 8.05 -16.04
CA ALA A 196 0.21 7.74 -15.68
C ALA A 196 -0.73 7.67 -16.91
N GLU A 197 -0.50 8.47 -17.95
CA GLU A 197 -1.24 8.41 -19.23
C GLU A 197 -0.98 7.07 -19.97
N SER A 198 0.29 6.64 -19.99
CA SER A 198 0.67 5.31 -20.51
C SER A 198 0.09 4.18 -19.66
N MET A 199 0.15 4.29 -18.32
CA MET A 199 -0.42 3.32 -17.38
C MET A 199 -1.92 3.14 -17.62
N ASP A 200 -2.68 4.23 -17.80
CA ASP A 200 -4.10 4.15 -18.14
C ASP A 200 -4.35 3.35 -19.44
N THR A 201 -3.56 3.67 -20.47
CA THR A 201 -3.68 3.05 -21.80
C THR A 201 -3.38 1.55 -21.77
N TYR A 202 -2.27 1.15 -21.14
CA TYR A 202 -1.89 -0.26 -21.03
C TYR A 202 -2.80 -1.03 -20.06
N PHE A 203 -3.23 -0.43 -18.95
CA PHE A 203 -4.13 -1.08 -17.99
C PHE A 203 -5.50 -1.39 -18.61
N ARG A 204 -6.12 -0.44 -19.33
CA ARG A 204 -7.37 -0.69 -20.06
C ARG A 204 -7.21 -1.76 -21.13
N THR A 205 -6.03 -1.85 -21.75
CA THR A 205 -5.71 -2.87 -22.75
C THR A 205 -5.59 -4.26 -22.11
N TRP A 206 -4.81 -4.41 -21.04
CA TRP A 206 -4.66 -5.68 -20.31
C TRP A 206 -5.96 -6.14 -19.65
N MET A 207 -6.69 -5.25 -18.97
CA MET A 207 -7.97 -5.60 -18.37
C MET A 207 -8.98 -6.08 -19.43
N ARG A 208 -9.00 -5.49 -20.63
CA ARG A 208 -9.78 -5.99 -21.76
C ARG A 208 -9.25 -7.33 -22.28
N TRP A 209 -7.93 -7.50 -22.40
CA TRP A 209 -7.31 -8.73 -22.91
C TRP A 209 -7.56 -9.94 -22.02
N TYR A 210 -7.53 -9.77 -20.69
CA TYR A 210 -7.95 -10.78 -19.71
C TYR A 210 -9.47 -10.87 -19.50
N GLY A 211 -10.26 -9.96 -20.11
CA GLY A 211 -11.72 -9.92 -19.98
C GLY A 211 -12.23 -9.56 -18.58
N LYS A 212 -11.45 -8.79 -17.82
CA LYS A 212 -11.72 -8.42 -16.42
C LYS A 212 -12.30 -7.02 -16.29
N LYS A 213 -13.14 -6.86 -15.27
CA LYS A 213 -13.81 -5.60 -14.94
C LYS A 213 -12.94 -4.76 -14.00
N CYS A 214 -12.88 -3.45 -14.28
CA CYS A 214 -12.55 -2.41 -13.31
C CYS A 214 -13.78 -1.51 -13.07
N GLY A 215 -13.79 -0.78 -11.95
CA GLY A 215 -14.68 0.35 -11.70
C GLY A 215 -14.24 1.61 -12.47
N GLU A 216 -14.97 2.70 -12.29
CA GLU A 216 -14.59 3.99 -12.87
C GLU A 216 -13.35 4.55 -12.18
N TYR A 217 -12.40 5.09 -12.95
CA TYR A 217 -11.26 5.78 -12.39
C TYR A 217 -10.71 6.85 -13.33
N LYS A 218 -10.02 7.85 -12.74
CA LYS A 218 -9.34 8.91 -13.47
C LYS A 218 -8.04 9.31 -12.80
N LEU A 219 -6.96 9.34 -13.58
CA LEU A 219 -5.68 9.93 -13.20
C LEU A 219 -5.67 11.39 -13.69
N ILE A 220 -5.22 12.31 -12.84
CA ILE A 220 -5.35 13.76 -13.06
C ILE A 220 -3.99 14.42 -12.81
N LYS A 221 -3.48 15.12 -13.82
CA LYS A 221 -2.36 16.05 -13.67
C LYS A 221 -2.84 17.32 -12.97
N GLY A 222 -2.34 17.59 -11.77
CA GLY A 222 -2.72 18.77 -10.99
C GLY A 222 -2.15 18.78 -9.57
N ASP A 223 -2.25 19.92 -8.92
CA ASP A 223 -1.81 20.09 -7.53
C ASP A 223 -3.01 19.92 -6.58
N PHE A 224 -2.98 18.89 -5.74
CA PHE A 224 -4.05 18.57 -4.77
C PHE A 224 -4.24 19.64 -3.68
N LEU A 225 -3.32 20.61 -3.57
CA LEU A 225 -3.42 21.75 -2.66
C LEU A 225 -4.22 22.92 -3.27
N MET A 226 -4.52 22.89 -4.57
CA MET A 226 -5.23 23.97 -5.28
C MET A 226 -6.76 23.75 -5.30
N ASP A 227 -7.51 24.85 -5.25
CA ASP A 227 -8.98 24.78 -5.10
C ASP A 227 -9.71 24.18 -6.32
N GLU A 228 -9.10 24.13 -7.51
CA GLU A 228 -9.63 23.49 -8.72
C GLU A 228 -9.94 21.99 -8.55
N HIS A 229 -9.36 21.36 -7.52
CA HIS A 229 -9.59 19.96 -7.18
C HIS A 229 -10.25 19.79 -5.81
N ARG A 230 -10.49 20.87 -5.05
CA ARG A 230 -11.07 20.83 -3.69
C ARG A 230 -12.41 20.10 -3.66
N GLU A 231 -13.33 20.37 -4.58
CA GLU A 231 -14.65 19.72 -4.57
C GLU A 231 -14.56 18.21 -4.79
N LYS A 232 -13.62 17.75 -5.64
CA LYS A 232 -13.38 16.33 -5.93
C LYS A 232 -12.77 15.63 -4.70
N ILE A 233 -11.83 16.29 -4.01
CA ILE A 233 -11.19 15.79 -2.80
C ILE A 233 -12.17 15.80 -1.61
N ASN A 234 -12.98 16.85 -1.45
CA ASN A 234 -13.99 16.95 -0.39
C ASN A 234 -15.18 15.99 -0.59
N ALA A 235 -15.35 15.44 -1.80
CA ALA A 235 -16.26 14.34 -2.09
C ALA A 235 -15.73 12.95 -1.71
N ALA A 236 -14.45 12.82 -1.34
CA ALA A 236 -13.83 11.57 -0.94
C ALA A 236 -14.47 11.00 0.35
N THR A 237 -14.65 9.68 0.37
CA THR A 237 -14.95 8.93 1.61
C THR A 237 -13.72 8.13 2.06
N ILE A 238 -12.80 7.83 1.15
CA ILE A 238 -11.52 7.16 1.40
C ILE A 238 -10.42 7.97 0.72
N VAL A 239 -9.43 8.43 1.49
CA VAL A 239 -8.25 9.14 1.00
C VAL A 239 -7.01 8.30 1.28
N PHE A 240 -6.14 8.16 0.28
CA PHE A 240 -4.76 7.67 0.45
C PHE A 240 -3.78 8.82 0.21
N VAL A 241 -2.69 8.86 0.97
CA VAL A 241 -1.60 9.83 0.79
C VAL A 241 -0.28 9.29 1.34
N ASN A 242 0.70 9.03 0.46
CA ASN A 242 2.04 8.60 0.88
C ASN A 242 2.90 9.78 1.33
N ASN A 243 2.47 10.48 2.39
CA ASN A 243 3.12 11.69 2.89
C ASN A 243 4.52 11.49 3.53
N PHE A 244 5.17 10.32 3.41
CA PHE A 244 6.41 9.98 4.11
C PHE A 244 7.51 11.05 3.97
N ALA A 245 7.70 11.58 2.77
CA ALA A 245 8.69 12.61 2.48
C ALA A 245 8.17 14.05 2.54
N PHE A 246 6.85 14.25 2.64
CA PHE A 246 6.23 15.58 2.58
C PHE A 246 6.72 16.48 3.73
N GLY A 247 7.03 17.74 3.42
CA GLY A 247 7.43 18.73 4.41
C GLY A 247 6.26 19.17 5.32
N PRO A 248 6.53 19.72 6.52
CA PRO A 248 5.50 20.11 7.49
C PRO A 248 4.46 21.12 6.98
N HIS A 249 4.78 21.90 5.95
CA HIS A 249 3.85 22.84 5.32
C HIS A 249 2.73 22.11 4.54
N VAL A 250 3.09 21.09 3.75
CA VAL A 250 2.11 20.27 3.03
C VAL A 250 1.30 19.41 4.00
N ASP A 251 1.94 18.83 5.03
CA ASP A 251 1.22 18.15 6.11
C ASP A 251 0.27 19.08 6.89
N HIS A 252 0.50 20.39 6.92
CA HIS A 252 -0.42 21.36 7.53
C HIS A 252 -1.61 21.65 6.62
N GLN A 253 -1.38 21.96 5.35
CA GLN A 253 -2.44 22.24 4.38
C GLN A 253 -3.33 21.01 4.13
N LEU A 254 -2.76 19.80 4.11
CA LEU A 254 -3.54 18.55 4.07
C LEU A 254 -4.50 18.44 5.26
N LYS A 255 -4.11 18.84 6.47
CA LYS A 255 -5.01 18.85 7.64
C LYS A 255 -6.15 19.85 7.50
N GLU A 256 -5.91 21.00 6.86
CA GLU A 256 -6.96 21.97 6.54
C GLU A 256 -7.95 21.38 5.53
N ARG A 257 -7.47 20.73 4.45
CA ARG A 257 -8.32 19.99 3.50
C ARG A 257 -9.12 18.87 4.20
N PHE A 258 -8.49 18.12 5.11
CA PHE A 258 -9.16 17.05 5.86
C PHE A 258 -10.17 17.55 6.90
N ALA A 259 -10.14 18.83 7.28
CA ALA A 259 -11.16 19.42 8.15
C ALA A 259 -12.51 19.63 7.43
N ASP A 260 -12.51 19.71 6.08
CA ASP A 260 -13.72 19.78 5.26
C ASP A 260 -14.38 18.38 5.06
N LEU A 261 -13.66 17.27 5.26
CA LEU A 261 -14.16 15.92 4.98
C LEU A 261 -15.34 15.52 5.88
N LYS A 262 -16.29 14.77 5.31
CA LYS A 262 -17.50 14.30 6.01
C LYS A 262 -17.15 13.38 7.19
N ASP A 263 -17.98 13.37 8.23
CA ASP A 263 -17.85 12.38 9.31
C ASP A 263 -17.96 10.95 8.75
N GLY A 264 -17.17 10.02 9.29
CA GLY A 264 -16.99 8.67 8.76
C GLY A 264 -15.97 8.55 7.62
N ALA A 265 -15.48 9.64 7.03
CA ALA A 265 -14.43 9.59 6.03
C ALA A 265 -13.11 9.03 6.61
N LYS A 266 -12.39 8.27 5.78
CA LYS A 266 -11.25 7.43 6.14
C LYS A 266 -10.00 7.96 5.44
N ILE A 267 -8.88 8.16 6.16
CA ILE A 267 -7.62 8.66 5.58
C ILE A 267 -6.48 7.71 5.94
N VAL A 268 -5.82 7.13 4.94
CA VAL A 268 -4.69 6.21 5.09
C VAL A 268 -3.42 6.91 4.66
N SER A 269 -2.42 6.96 5.54
CA SER A 269 -1.16 7.63 5.27
C SER A 269 0.05 6.99 5.93
N SER A 270 1.23 7.19 5.34
CA SER A 270 2.53 6.69 5.84
C SER A 270 3.08 7.45 7.06
N LYS A 271 2.56 8.65 7.36
CA LYS A 271 2.78 9.37 8.63
C LYS A 271 1.45 9.81 9.22
N SER A 272 1.29 9.63 10.52
CA SER A 272 0.10 10.05 11.26
C SER A 272 -0.04 11.57 11.30
N PHE A 273 -1.24 12.10 11.00
CA PHE A 273 -1.52 13.54 11.05
C PHE A 273 -1.76 14.06 12.48
N CYS A 274 -2.06 13.18 13.44
CA CYS A 274 -2.13 13.49 14.87
C CYS A 274 -1.60 12.35 15.77
N PRO A 275 -1.28 12.59 17.06
CA PRO A 275 -0.82 11.54 17.96
C PRO A 275 -1.86 10.45 18.23
N LEU A 276 -1.46 9.17 18.24
CA LEU A 276 -2.36 8.03 18.50
C LEU A 276 -3.06 8.08 19.87
N ASN A 277 -2.43 8.73 20.85
CA ASN A 277 -2.95 8.93 22.20
C ASN A 277 -3.51 10.35 22.44
N PHE A 278 -3.87 11.09 21.37
CA PHE A 278 -4.30 12.48 21.44
C PHE A 278 -5.47 12.70 22.41
N ARG A 279 -5.34 13.73 23.26
CA ARG A 279 -6.35 14.15 24.25
C ARG A 279 -6.76 15.59 23.98
N ILE A 280 -8.07 15.83 23.91
CA ILE A 280 -8.65 17.16 23.79
C ILE A 280 -8.50 17.91 25.12
N THR A 281 -8.03 19.15 25.02
CA THR A 281 -7.85 20.13 26.09
C THR A 281 -8.18 21.51 25.54
N ASP A 282 -8.38 22.49 26.43
CA ASP A 282 -8.74 23.87 26.07
C ASP A 282 -7.66 24.57 25.22
N ARG A 283 -6.43 24.03 25.17
CA ARG A 283 -5.28 24.56 24.42
C ARG A 283 -5.12 24.02 23.01
N ASN A 284 -5.79 22.93 22.66
CA ASN A 284 -5.63 22.24 21.37
C ASN A 284 -6.98 21.96 20.70
N LEU A 285 -7.96 22.87 20.89
CA LEU A 285 -9.30 22.79 20.30
C LEU A 285 -9.31 23.01 18.77
N SER A 286 -8.26 23.61 18.22
CA SER A 286 -8.03 23.81 16.78
C SER A 286 -7.31 22.65 16.09
N ASP A 287 -6.74 21.70 16.84
CA ASP A 287 -5.97 20.60 16.26
C ASP A 287 -6.89 19.61 15.55
N ILE A 288 -6.48 19.13 14.37
CA ILE A 288 -7.24 18.13 13.59
C ILE A 288 -7.60 16.88 14.40
N GLY A 289 -6.74 16.47 15.35
CA GLY A 289 -6.96 15.33 16.24
C GLY A 289 -8.17 15.47 17.18
N THR A 290 -8.80 16.64 17.26
CA THR A 290 -10.09 16.84 17.95
C THR A 290 -11.26 16.20 17.23
N ILE A 291 -11.20 16.10 15.88
CA ILE A 291 -12.29 15.62 15.01
C ILE A 291 -11.96 14.31 14.29
N MET A 292 -10.87 13.61 14.64
CA MET A 292 -10.56 12.29 14.08
C MET A 292 -10.03 11.31 15.14
N HIS A 293 -10.29 10.03 14.96
CA HIS A 293 -9.50 8.97 15.58
C HIS A 293 -8.35 8.57 14.64
N VAL A 294 -7.34 7.91 15.19
CA VAL A 294 -6.24 7.34 14.40
C VAL A 294 -5.73 6.06 15.04
N SER A 295 -5.40 5.09 14.20
CA SER A 295 -4.87 3.77 14.55
C SER A 295 -3.76 3.38 13.58
N GLU A 296 -2.69 2.80 14.09
CA GLU A 296 -1.66 2.15 13.27
C GLU A 296 -2.19 0.85 12.68
N MET A 297 -2.03 0.69 11.38
CA MET A 297 -2.44 -0.50 10.63
C MET A 297 -1.37 -1.57 10.79
N SER A 298 -1.73 -2.72 11.36
CA SER A 298 -0.81 -3.81 11.70
C SER A 298 0.13 -4.16 10.53
N PRO A 299 1.46 -4.03 10.66
CA PRO A 299 2.37 -4.17 9.53
C PRO A 299 2.43 -5.63 9.00
N LEU A 300 2.42 -5.76 7.68
CA LEU A 300 2.65 -7.02 6.97
C LEU A 300 3.96 -7.70 7.39
N LYS A 301 3.87 -9.00 7.68
CA LYS A 301 5.04 -9.84 7.96
C LYS A 301 5.87 -10.04 6.68
N GLY A 302 6.90 -9.23 6.51
CA GLY A 302 7.87 -9.33 5.42
C GLY A 302 8.00 -8.06 4.55
N SER A 303 7.06 -7.12 4.65
CA SER A 303 7.12 -5.85 3.91
C SER A 303 8.15 -4.90 4.51
N VAL A 304 9.39 -5.00 4.05
CA VAL A 304 10.46 -4.02 4.32
C VAL A 304 10.41 -2.88 3.30
N SER A 305 10.63 -1.65 3.76
CA SER A 305 11.00 -0.53 2.88
C SER A 305 12.41 -0.69 2.32
N TRP A 306 12.76 0.16 1.35
CA TRP A 306 14.15 0.44 0.96
C TRP A 306 15.08 0.84 2.14
N THR A 307 14.52 1.22 3.30
CA THR A 307 15.29 1.48 4.55
C THR A 307 15.52 0.23 5.42
N GLY A 308 15.05 -0.94 5.00
CA GLY A 308 15.13 -2.20 5.76
C GLY A 308 14.17 -2.29 6.95
N LYS A 309 13.28 -1.30 7.14
CA LYS A 309 12.30 -1.24 8.24
C LYS A 309 10.89 -1.57 7.75
N PRO A 310 10.04 -2.20 8.58
CA PRO A 310 8.60 -2.26 8.35
C PRO A 310 8.03 -0.85 8.19
N VAL A 311 7.13 -0.65 7.22
CA VAL A 311 6.44 0.62 7.03
C VAL A 311 5.08 0.56 7.72
N SER A 312 4.96 1.29 8.81
CA SER A 312 3.67 1.54 9.46
C SER A 312 2.83 2.51 8.62
N TYR A 313 1.56 2.19 8.43
CA TYR A 313 0.56 3.13 7.90
C TYR A 313 -0.48 3.43 8.97
N TYR A 314 -1.15 4.56 8.84
CA TYR A 314 -2.06 5.10 9.84
C TYR A 314 -3.43 5.34 9.22
N LEU A 315 -4.42 4.59 9.69
CA LEU A 315 -5.82 4.81 9.38
C LEU A 315 -6.38 5.87 10.33
N HIS A 316 -6.86 6.97 9.77
CA HIS A 316 -7.60 8.02 10.47
C HIS A 316 -9.08 7.93 10.08
N ILE A 317 -9.98 8.23 11.00
CA ILE A 317 -11.44 8.25 10.75
C ILE A 317 -12.00 9.54 11.32
N ILE A 318 -12.69 10.33 10.51
CA ILE A 318 -13.32 11.59 10.93
C ILE A 318 -14.53 11.28 11.85
N ASP A 319 -14.51 11.86 13.06
CA ASP A 319 -15.56 11.76 14.09
C ASP A 319 -15.61 13.09 14.88
N ARG A 320 -16.40 14.06 14.41
CA ARG A 320 -16.64 15.33 15.12
C ARG A 320 -17.33 15.16 16.47
N THR A 321 -18.05 14.06 16.71
CA THR A 321 -18.70 13.79 18.01
C THR A 321 -17.67 13.62 19.14
N LYS A 322 -16.39 13.37 18.82
CA LYS A 322 -15.26 13.35 19.76
C LYS A 322 -15.10 14.71 20.47
N LEU A 323 -15.25 15.81 19.72
CA LEU A 323 -15.22 17.19 20.20
C LEU A 323 -16.54 17.60 20.88
N GLU A 324 -17.69 17.20 20.35
CA GLU A 324 -18.99 17.41 21.00
C GLU A 324 -19.03 16.82 22.41
N ARG A 325 -18.61 15.54 22.54
CA ARG A 325 -18.50 14.84 23.82
C ARG A 325 -17.56 15.56 24.79
N TYR A 326 -16.57 16.32 24.31
CA TYR A 326 -15.71 17.15 25.18
C TYR A 326 -16.48 18.38 25.71
N PHE A 327 -17.16 19.15 24.85
CA PHE A 327 -17.97 20.29 25.30
C PHE A 327 -19.15 19.88 26.20
N GLN A 328 -19.78 18.73 25.95
CA GLN A 328 -20.79 18.15 26.86
C GLN A 328 -20.21 17.88 28.26
N ARG A 329 -18.96 17.39 28.37
CA ARG A 329 -18.25 17.16 29.65
C ARG A 329 -17.77 18.45 30.34
N LEU A 330 -17.70 19.58 29.62
CA LEU A 330 -17.52 20.90 30.22
C LEU A 330 -18.85 21.43 30.77
N LYS A 331 -19.93 21.34 29.98
CA LYS A 331 -21.28 21.80 30.38
C LYS A 331 -21.89 21.01 31.54
N ASN A 332 -21.55 19.72 31.70
CA ASN A 332 -22.04 18.85 32.78
C ASN A 332 -20.91 18.34 33.70
N PRO A 333 -20.41 19.15 34.65
CA PRO A 333 -19.31 18.76 35.56
C PRO A 333 -19.54 17.47 36.36
N LYS A 334 -20.81 17.12 36.67
CA LYS A 334 -21.17 15.90 37.42
C LYS A 334 -20.64 14.62 36.75
N LEU A 335 -20.51 14.59 35.41
CA LEU A 335 -19.95 13.46 34.67
C LEU A 335 -18.44 13.23 34.89
N LYS A 336 -17.69 14.21 35.43
CA LYS A 336 -16.28 14.03 35.80
C LYS A 336 -16.11 13.17 37.06
N VAL A 337 -17.15 13.04 37.90
CA VAL A 337 -17.03 12.42 39.23
C VAL A 337 -17.26 10.90 39.18
N SER A 338 -18.30 10.42 38.49
CA SER A 338 -18.67 8.98 38.50
C SER A 338 -17.55 8.05 38.01
N LYS A 339 -16.72 8.46 37.04
CA LYS A 339 -15.55 7.68 36.58
C LYS A 339 -14.31 7.77 37.47
N ARG A 340 -14.34 8.55 38.57
CA ARG A 340 -13.30 8.55 39.62
C ARG A 340 -13.79 7.95 40.95
N GLY A 341 -15.09 8.03 41.26
CA GLY A 341 -15.65 7.42 42.47
C GLY A 341 -15.61 5.88 42.48
N ALA A 342 -15.79 5.24 41.31
CA ALA A 342 -15.94 3.79 41.18
C ALA A 342 -14.64 2.94 41.38
N GLN A 343 -13.56 3.51 41.92
CA GLN A 343 -12.33 2.77 42.24
C GLN A 343 -11.78 3.02 43.66
N ASN A 344 -12.33 3.97 44.42
CA ASN A 344 -11.93 4.25 45.81
C ASN A 344 -13.19 4.37 46.68
N GLY A 345 -13.79 3.23 47.01
CA GLY A 345 -14.90 3.10 47.94
C GLY A 345 -14.82 1.74 48.63
N CYS A 346 -14.23 1.70 49.82
CA CYS A 346 -14.28 0.52 50.68
C CYS A 346 -15.65 0.49 51.37
N GLU A 347 -16.32 -0.66 51.35
CA GLU A 347 -17.60 -0.83 52.07
C GLU A 347 -17.32 -1.23 53.52
N ASP A 348 -17.89 -0.46 54.47
CA ASP A 348 -17.84 -0.74 55.91
C ASP A 348 -19.14 -0.23 56.57
N GLY A 349 -19.99 -1.16 57.04
CA GLY A 349 -21.14 -0.93 57.95
C GLY A 349 -22.34 -0.09 57.44
N GLU A 350 -23.60 -0.38 57.78
CA GLU A 350 -24.20 -1.51 58.51
C GLU A 350 -25.69 -1.68 58.09
N GLY A 351 -26.29 -2.84 58.40
CA GLY A 351 -27.60 -2.82 59.06
C GLY A 351 -28.87 -3.13 58.26
N SER A 352 -29.14 -4.41 57.98
CA SER A 352 -30.52 -4.94 58.04
C SER A 352 -30.55 -6.41 58.48
N LYS A 353 -31.71 -6.88 58.97
CA LYS A 353 -31.80 -8.09 59.82
C LYS A 353 -32.65 -9.23 59.22
N ARG A 354 -32.06 -10.43 59.20
CA ARG A 354 -32.65 -11.77 59.39
C ARG A 354 -33.87 -12.19 58.51
N HIS A 355 -33.75 -13.36 57.86
CA HIS A 355 -34.28 -14.59 58.48
C HIS A 355 -33.58 -15.87 57.98
N LEU A 356 -33.73 -16.96 58.74
CA LEU A 356 -33.25 -18.31 58.43
C LEU A 356 -34.42 -19.31 58.45
N SER A 357 -34.38 -20.32 57.57
CA SER A 357 -35.11 -21.61 57.70
C SER A 357 -34.67 -22.63 56.62
N ALA A 358 -34.58 -23.91 57.00
CA ALA A 358 -34.25 -25.10 56.18
C ALA A 358 -34.37 -26.38 57.06
N PRO A 359 -34.23 -27.63 56.55
CA PRO A 359 -34.60 -28.26 55.26
C PRO A 359 -35.74 -29.30 55.49
N PRO A 360 -35.94 -30.48 54.79
CA PRO A 360 -35.00 -31.64 54.80
C PRO A 360 -35.01 -32.70 53.63
N THR A 361 -33.90 -33.47 53.52
CA THR A 361 -33.74 -34.93 53.17
C THR A 361 -34.07 -35.62 51.80
N ARG A 362 -32.99 -36.24 51.23
CA ARG A 362 -32.78 -37.64 50.73
C ARG A 362 -33.40 -38.23 49.42
N GLN A 363 -32.51 -38.51 48.44
CA GLN A 363 -32.07 -39.83 47.85
C GLN A 363 -33.09 -40.81 47.20
N PRO A 364 -32.68 -41.80 46.34
CA PRO A 364 -31.33 -42.36 46.06
C PRO A 364 -30.92 -42.47 44.56
N THR A 365 -29.79 -43.15 44.27
CA THR A 365 -29.27 -43.56 42.93
C THR A 365 -29.69 -45.01 42.57
N PRO A 366 -29.33 -45.54 41.37
CA PRO A 366 -28.05 -46.29 41.25
C PRO A 366 -27.29 -46.09 39.90
N ASP A 367 -26.10 -46.69 39.82
CA ASP A 367 -25.10 -46.57 38.75
C ASP A 367 -25.33 -47.49 37.53
N LEU A 368 -24.59 -47.25 36.42
CA LEU A 368 -23.86 -48.33 35.75
C LEU A 368 -22.58 -47.86 35.02
N LEU A 369 -21.55 -48.67 35.20
CA LEU A 369 -20.14 -48.51 34.81
C LEU A 369 -19.88 -48.56 33.29
N ASN A 370 -18.82 -47.89 32.81
CA ASN A 370 -17.58 -48.57 32.37
C ASN A 370 -16.41 -47.55 32.17
N GLY A 371 -15.15 -48.00 32.14
CA GLY A 371 -14.01 -47.14 31.78
C GLY A 371 -12.62 -47.81 31.77
N ASN A 372 -11.66 -47.12 31.15
CA ASN A 372 -10.19 -47.23 31.32
C ASN A 372 -9.58 -45.98 30.62
N SER A 373 -8.56 -45.24 31.10
CA SER A 373 -7.27 -45.58 31.76
C SER A 373 -6.27 -46.21 30.76
N ASN A 374 -4.97 -45.90 30.69
CA ASN A 374 -4.01 -45.05 31.44
C ASN A 374 -2.80 -44.72 30.49
N HIS A 375 -1.69 -43.99 30.73
CA HIS A 375 -0.99 -43.24 31.82
C HIS A 375 0.18 -42.43 31.12
N SER A 376 0.99 -41.49 31.67
CA SER A 376 0.93 -40.54 32.81
C SER A 376 2.15 -39.56 32.78
N THR A 377 2.17 -38.55 33.68
CA THR A 377 3.34 -37.81 34.25
C THR A 377 4.38 -37.05 33.39
N GLY A 378 4.74 -35.82 33.79
CA GLY A 378 5.90 -35.05 33.29
C GLY A 378 6.05 -33.65 33.91
N SER A 379 6.73 -33.53 35.05
CA SER A 379 6.73 -32.35 35.95
C SER A 379 7.52 -31.09 35.50
N LEU A 380 7.06 -29.93 36.00
CA LEU A 380 7.75 -28.62 35.99
C LEU A 380 9.02 -28.61 36.90
N PRO A 381 10.04 -27.78 36.59
CA PRO A 381 11.05 -27.32 37.55
C PRO A 381 10.81 -25.88 38.04
N GLU A 382 11.21 -25.58 39.28
CA GLU A 382 10.98 -24.28 39.95
C GLU A 382 12.25 -23.40 40.08
N ARG A 383 12.10 -22.22 40.71
CA ARG A 383 13.15 -21.21 40.89
C ARG A 383 14.27 -21.64 41.85
N ARG A 384 15.48 -21.07 41.66
CA ARG A 384 16.45 -20.83 42.76
C ARG A 384 16.89 -19.37 42.82
N ARG A 385 17.40 -18.93 43.99
CA ARG A 385 17.58 -17.51 44.38
C ARG A 385 19.04 -17.17 44.75
N LYS A 386 19.49 -15.97 44.32
CA LYS A 386 20.50 -15.06 44.95
C LYS A 386 21.91 -15.65 45.15
N VAL A 387 22.99 -14.87 45.09
CA VAL A 387 23.58 -13.96 46.12
C VAL A 387 24.81 -13.27 45.43
N ALA A 388 25.33 -12.07 45.73
CA ALA A 388 25.22 -11.15 46.88
C ALA A 388 25.01 -9.66 46.45
N ARG A 389 25.82 -8.74 47.02
CA ARG A 389 25.99 -7.30 46.74
C ARG A 389 27.30 -6.85 47.40
N GLN A 390 28.08 -5.94 46.79
CA GLN A 390 28.84 -4.83 47.44
C GLN A 390 29.70 -4.08 46.38
N ARG A 391 30.27 -2.88 46.66
CA ARG A 391 29.62 -1.57 46.86
C ARG A 391 30.61 -0.42 46.55
N ALA A 392 30.20 0.51 45.68
CA ALA A 392 30.65 1.91 45.47
C ALA A 392 32.04 2.43 45.91
N VAL A 393 32.74 3.09 44.97
CA VAL A 393 33.63 4.27 45.18
C VAL A 393 33.28 5.35 44.12
N ARG A 394 33.84 6.57 44.21
CA ARG A 394 33.35 7.84 43.65
C ARG A 394 34.49 8.70 43.07
N GLY A 395 34.22 9.47 42.00
CA GLY A 395 35.14 10.46 41.39
C GLY A 395 35.68 10.03 40.02
N GLU A 396 36.14 10.94 39.13
CA GLU A 396 36.07 12.41 39.17
C GLU A 396 36.20 13.05 37.77
N ASN A 397 36.30 14.39 37.71
CA ASN A 397 36.31 15.28 36.56
C ASN A 397 37.15 14.86 35.31
N GLY A 398 36.58 15.03 34.10
CA GLY A 398 37.27 14.82 32.82
C GLY A 398 36.88 15.83 31.72
N ARG A 399 37.65 16.92 31.59
CA ARG A 399 37.36 18.07 30.71
C ARG A 399 37.30 17.70 29.22
N THR A 400 36.35 18.29 28.49
CA THR A 400 36.43 18.43 27.02
C THR A 400 37.65 19.26 26.61
N ARG A 401 38.30 18.88 25.50
CA ARG A 401 39.33 19.71 24.87
C ARG A 401 39.22 19.66 23.36
N SER A 402 39.09 20.83 22.75
CA SER A 402 39.09 21.04 21.30
C SER A 402 40.49 20.85 20.70
N ARG A 403 40.55 20.49 19.42
CA ARG A 403 41.69 20.82 18.57
C ARG A 403 41.25 21.02 17.12
N ALA A 404 41.69 22.12 16.52
CA ALA A 404 41.52 22.46 15.11
C ALA A 404 42.92 22.69 14.49
N VAL A 405 42.98 23.41 13.35
CA VAL A 405 44.22 23.74 12.57
C VAL A 405 44.66 22.54 11.69
N ALA A 406 45.02 22.70 10.41
CA ALA A 406 45.71 23.84 9.77
C ALA A 406 45.17 24.31 8.40
N LYS A 407 45.58 25.55 8.03
CA LYS A 407 45.56 26.13 6.68
C LYS A 407 46.99 26.52 6.26
N ARG A 408 47.34 26.35 4.98
CA ARG A 408 48.42 27.02 4.19
C ARG A 408 47.96 26.98 2.70
N ARG A 409 47.97 28.01 1.84
CA ARG A 409 48.81 29.24 1.63
C ARG A 409 50.21 28.84 1.12
N VAL A 410 50.83 29.36 0.05
CA VAL A 410 50.95 30.75 -0.49
C VAL A 410 50.57 30.83 -2.00
N ALA A 411 50.95 31.86 -2.79
CA ALA A 411 50.47 32.18 -4.16
C ALA A 411 51.43 33.13 -4.95
N ARG A 412 51.10 33.40 -6.24
CA ARG A 412 51.77 34.31 -7.25
C ARG A 412 53.01 33.68 -7.97
N ARG A 413 53.49 34.13 -9.16
CA ARG A 413 53.19 35.25 -10.12
C ARG A 413 53.84 34.96 -11.51
N SER A 414 53.53 35.79 -12.54
CA SER A 414 54.32 36.10 -13.79
C SER A 414 54.64 34.97 -14.79
N SER A 415 54.91 35.20 -16.10
CA SER A 415 54.64 36.34 -17.03
C SER A 415 54.96 35.91 -18.50
N ASP A 416 54.62 36.74 -19.49
CA ASP A 416 55.15 36.80 -20.88
C ASP A 416 54.79 35.59 -21.81
N ASP A 417 54.72 35.66 -23.16
CA ASP A 417 54.85 36.77 -24.14
C ASP A 417 54.09 36.45 -25.48
N SER A 418 53.97 37.44 -26.41
CA SER A 418 53.87 37.45 -27.91
C SER A 418 53.34 36.24 -28.75
N ASP A 419 52.84 36.37 -30.00
CA ASP A 419 52.35 37.48 -30.86
C ASP A 419 51.64 36.90 -32.13
N GLU A 420 51.26 37.75 -33.11
CA GLU A 420 50.73 37.48 -34.48
C GLU A 420 49.26 36.92 -34.53
N GLU A 421 48.27 37.57 -35.17
CA GLU A 421 48.05 37.91 -36.60
C GLU A 421 47.75 36.68 -37.51
N SER A 422 46.80 36.73 -38.48
CA SER A 422 46.13 37.88 -39.11
C SER A 422 44.65 37.61 -39.52
N SER A 423 44.06 38.62 -40.18
CA SER A 423 42.77 38.69 -40.91
C SER A 423 42.36 37.49 -41.79
N GLY A 424 41.09 37.30 -42.16
CA GLY A 424 39.89 38.12 -41.91
C GLY A 424 38.68 37.70 -42.77
N THR A 425 37.64 38.56 -42.83
CA THR A 425 36.54 38.73 -43.83
C THR A 425 36.28 37.63 -44.89
N ASP A 426 35.03 37.25 -45.20
CA ASP A 426 33.86 38.15 -45.35
C ASP A 426 32.47 37.48 -45.12
N GLU A 427 31.40 38.27 -45.25
CA GLU A 427 29.99 37.97 -44.90
C GLU A 427 29.14 37.27 -46.03
N PRO A 428 27.81 36.99 -45.86
CA PRO A 428 27.12 35.86 -46.51
C PRO A 428 26.35 36.22 -47.82
N PRO A 429 25.53 35.29 -48.37
CA PRO A 429 24.10 35.21 -48.00
C PRO A 429 23.63 33.86 -47.44
#